data_AF-A0A104UBF5-F1
#
_entry.id   AF-A0A104UBF5-F1
#
_cell.length_a   1.000
_cell.length_b   1.000
_cell.length_c   1.000
_cell.angle_alpha   90.00
_cell.angle_beta   90.00
_cell.angle_gamma   90.00
#
_symmetry.space_group_name_H-M   'P 1'
#
loop_
_entity.id
_entity.type
_entity.pdbx_description
1 polymer ?
#
loop_
_entity_poly.entity_id
_entity_poly.type
_entity_poly.pdbx_seq_one_letter_code
_entity_poly.pdbx_strand_id
1 'polypeptide(L)' 'MAVKSPCIDICSFDGRTGFCIGCLRTLEEARTWKKLTDHRRHQIVNDRARRQAKLDRGAPPDGQ' A
#
# COMPACT_ATOMS: atom_id res chain seq x y z
N MET A 1 -20.16 -3.36 -3.51
CA MET A 1 -19.13 -4.28 -2.97
C MET A 1 -17.96 -3.43 -2.49
N ALA A 2 -17.76 -3.32 -1.18
CA ALA A 2 -16.67 -2.52 -0.63
C ALA A 2 -15.34 -3.24 -0.89
N VAL A 3 -14.42 -2.57 -1.57
CA VAL A 3 -13.04 -3.05 -1.74
C VAL A 3 -12.41 -3.18 -0.35
N LYS A 4 -12.16 -4.42 0.09
CA LYS A 4 -11.54 -4.66 1.40
C LYS A 4 -10.15 -4.01 1.41
N SER A 5 -9.92 -3.19 2.42
CA SER A 5 -8.62 -2.57 2.62
C SER A 5 -7.63 -3.68 2.99
N PRO A 6 -6.52 -3.84 2.25
CA PRO A 6 -5.50 -4.85 2.57
C PRO A 6 -4.57 -4.32 3.68
N CYS A 7 -5.17 -3.65 4.66
CA CYS A 7 -4.50 -3.08 5.82
C CYS A 7 -4.37 -4.19 6.86
N ILE A 8 -3.16 -4.41 7.35
CA ILE A 8 -2.87 -5.39 8.40
C ILE A 8 -2.72 -4.72 9.77
N ASP A 9 -3.34 -3.54 9.94
CA ASP A 9 -3.14 -2.64 11.08
C ASP A 9 -1.70 -2.17 11.35
N ILE A 10 -0.77 -2.46 10.42
CA ILE A 10 0.61 -1.98 10.47
C ILE A 10 0.77 -0.84 9.47
N CYS A 11 1.11 0.34 10.00
CA CYS A 11 1.34 1.56 9.24
C CYS A 11 2.83 1.91 9.27
N SER A 12 3.64 1.11 8.57
CA SER A 12 5.08 1.36 8.43
C SER A 12 5.40 1.62 6.96
N PHE A 13 6.15 2.68 6.65
CA PHE A 13 6.43 3.13 5.29
C PHE A 13 7.91 3.08 5.02
N ASP A 14 8.27 2.53 3.85
CA ASP A 14 9.64 2.53 3.38
C ASP A 14 10.05 3.93 2.90
N GLY A 15 11.11 4.48 3.48
CA GLY A 15 11.58 5.84 3.16
C GLY A 15 12.18 6.00 1.76
N ARG A 16 12.50 4.90 1.07
CA ARG A 16 13.07 4.93 -0.30
C ARG A 16 12.00 4.97 -1.37
N THR A 17 10.94 4.20 -1.18
CA THR A 17 9.86 4.02 -2.16
C THR A 17 8.59 4.79 -1.80
N GLY A 18 8.42 5.17 -0.53
CA GLY A 18 7.22 5.84 -0.03
C GLY A 18 6.00 4.93 0.08
N PHE A 19 6.17 3.61 -0.04
CA PHE A 19 5.09 2.62 0.10
C PHE A 19 5.06 2.02 1.50
N CYS A 20 3.86 1.69 1.96
CA CYS A 20 3.68 0.97 3.22
C CYS A 20 4.19 -0.47 3.08
N ILE A 21 5.06 -0.93 3.98
CA ILE A 21 5.58 -2.31 3.94
C ILE A 21 4.48 -3.36 4.22
N GLY A 22 3.44 -2.99 4.96
CA GLY A 22 2.32 -3.88 5.26
C GLY A 22 1.22 -3.83 4.21
N CYS A 23 0.73 -2.62 3.89
CA CYS A 23 -0.42 -2.45 3.01
C CYS A 23 -0.10 -2.05 1.56
N LEU A 24 1.16 -1.74 1.25
CA LEU A 24 1.69 -1.39 -0.07
C LEU A 24 1.01 -0.19 -0.73
N ARG A 25 0.41 0.67 0.09
CA ARG A 25 -0.17 1.94 -0.31
C ARG A 25 0.76 3.07 0.08
N THR A 26 0.72 4.15 -0.66
CA THR A 26 1.38 5.39 -0.24
C THR A 26 0.65 6.04 0.92
N LEU A 27 1.34 6.94 1.63
CA LEU A 27 0.75 7.72 2.72
C LEU A 27 -0.47 8.51 2.27
N GLU A 28 -0.42 9.10 1.07
CA GLU A 28 -1.53 9.87 0.50
C GLU A 28 -2.75 9.00 0.18
N GLU A 29 -2.53 7.81 -0.37
CA GLU A 29 -3.61 6.85 -0.63
C GLU A 29 -4.23 6.32 0.65
N ALA A 30 -3.43 6.08 1.69
CA ALA A 30 -3.92 5.67 3.00
C ALA A 30 -4.77 6.78 3.65
N ARG A 31 -4.31 8.04 3.60
CA ARG A 31 -5.03 9.22 4.10
C ARG A 31 -6.34 9.46 3.37
N THR A 32 -6.34 9.29 2.04
CA THR A 32 -7.52 9.56 1.21
C THR A 32 -8.41 8.32 1.03
N TRP A 33 -8.04 7.14 1.53
CA TRP A 33 -8.76 5.87 1.29
C TRP A 33 -10.27 5.94 1.53
N LYS A 34 -10.68 6.59 2.63
CA LYS A 34 -12.11 6.79 2.95
C LYS A 34 -12.80 7.72 1.96
N LYS A 35 -12.07 8.67 1.36
CA LYS A 35 -12.54 9.61 0.33
C LYS A 35 -12.41 9.07 -1.10
N LEU A 36 -11.65 7.99 -1.33
CA LEU A 36 -11.51 7.38 -2.66
C LEU A 36 -12.79 6.68 -3.10
N THR A 37 -13.08 6.76 -4.40
CA THR A 37 -14.14 5.98 -5.06
C THR A 37 -13.75 4.52 -5.19
N ASP A 38 -14.74 3.63 -5.30
CA ASP A 38 -14.50 2.19 -5.42
C ASP A 38 -13.63 1.83 -6.63
N HIS A 39 -13.75 2.57 -7.73
CA HIS A 39 -12.86 2.43 -8.89
C HIS A 39 -11.39 2.65 -8.49
N ARG A 40 -11.08 3.77 -7.81
CA ARG A 40 -9.72 4.05 -7.35
C ARG A 40 -9.24 3.00 -6.37
N ARG A 41 -10.08 2.57 -5.42
CA ARG A 41 -9.73 1.49 -4.49
C ARG A 41 -9.37 0.20 -5.23
N HIS A 42 -10.13 -0.17 -6.25
CA HIS A 42 -9.83 -1.32 -7.11
C HIS A 42 -8.49 -1.17 -7.84
N GLN A 43 -8.23 -0.02 -8.43
CA GLN A 43 -6.95 0.26 -9.09
C GLN A 43 -5.78 0.08 -8.11
N ILE A 44 -5.90 0.60 -6.89
CA ILE A 44 -4.86 0.48 -5.86
C ILE A 44 -4.65 -0.97 -5.44
N VAL A 45 -5.73 -1.72 -5.22
CA VAL A 45 -5.64 -3.15 -4.84
C VAL A 45 -5.04 -3.98 -5.98
N ASN A 46 -5.39 -3.69 -7.23
CA ASN A 46 -4.82 -4.37 -8.40
C ASN A 46 -3.34 -4.01 -8.58
N ASP A 47 -2.98 -2.74 -8.37
CA ASP A 47 -1.60 -2.27 -8.48
C ASP A 47 -0.72 -2.73 -7.32
N ARG A 48 -1.33 -3.21 -6.22
CA ARG A 48 -0.65 -3.66 -5.01
C ARG A 48 0.38 -4.75 -5.30
N ALA A 49 0.08 -5.72 -6.16
CA ALA A 49 1.02 -6.77 -6.55
C ALA A 49 2.25 -6.20 -7.29
N ARG A 50 2.01 -5.24 -8.19
CA ARG A 50 3.07 -4.54 -8.92
C ARG A 50 3.92 -3.67 -7.99
N ARG A 51 3.31 -3.03 -6.99
CA ARG A 51 4.01 -2.25 -5.96
C ARG A 51 4.82 -3.13 -5.03
N GLN A 52 4.30 -4.29 -4.62
CA GLN A 52 5.05 -5.29 -3.84
C GLN A 52 6.32 -5.69 -4.57
N ALA A 53 6.24 -5.98 -5.87
CA ALA A 53 7.41 -6.35 -6.67
C ALA A 53 8.43 -5.20 -6.81
N LYS A 54 8.01 -3.93 -6.69
CA LYS A 54 8.92 -2.78 -6.62
C LYS A 54 9.54 -2.61 -5.24
N LEU A 55 8.72 -2.76 -4.20
CA LEU A 55 9.18 -2.69 -2.81
C LEU A 55 10.19 -3.81 -2.55
N ASP A 56 9.88 -5.05 -2.92
CA ASP A 56 10.76 -6.22 -2.76
C ASP A 56 12.15 -6.04 -3.40
N ARG A 57 12.23 -5.40 -4.57
CA ARG A 57 13.52 -5.08 -5.22
C ARG A 57 14.32 -4.00 -4.49
N GLY A 58 13.67 -3.15 -3.68
CA GLY A 58 14.29 -2.01 -3.01
C GLY A 58 14.35 -2.10 -1.49
N ALA A 59 13.60 -3.03 -0.89
CA ALA A 59 13.45 -3.20 0.54
C ALA A 59 14.63 -4.02 1.08
N PRO A 60 15.48 -3.44 1.96
CA PRO A 60 16.30 -4.26 2.81
C PRO A 60 15.39 -5.14 3.69
N PRO A 61 15.85 -6.33 4.12
CA PRO A 61 15.12 -7.18 5.06
C PRO A 61 15.20 -6.56 6.45
N ASP A 62 14.53 -5.43 6.67
CA ASP A 62 14.46 -4.84 8.01
C ASP A 62 13.24 -5.42 8.73
N GLY A 63 13.48 -6.60 9.30
CA GLY A 63 12.74 -7.05 10.46
C GLY A 63 13.40 -6.48 11.72
N GLN A 64 12.76 -5.47 12.31
CA GLN A 64 12.79 -5.24 13.75
C GLN A 64 11.50 -4.54 14.20
#